data_AF-A0A1S6Y1L3-F1
#
_entry.id   AF-A0A1S6Y1L3-F1
#
_cell.length_a   1.000
_cell.length_b   1.000
_cell.length_c   1.000
_cell.angle_alpha   90.00
_cell.angle_beta   90.00
_cell.angle_gamma   90.00
#
_symmetry.space_group_name_H-M   'P 1'
#
loop_
_entity.id
_entity.type
_entity.pdbx_description
1 polymer ?
#
loop_
_entity_poly.entity_id
_entity_poly.type
_entity_poly.pdbx_seq_one_letter_code
_entity_poly.pdbx_strand_id
1 'polypeptide(L)'
;FVDMDPPEHMRHRGMVQSWFTPEKIKSMAPYIGKTVNELLDRMKSRGSSKGPVDLVEEFALPVPSYIIYTMLGVPFEDLEFLTQQNSIRTNGSSSAREVSAAASELIRYLTELADKRGQDPKEDIISQLMMEQVKKGNLDKADAVQMALLLLVAGNATMVNM
;
A
#
# COMPACT_ATOMS: atom_id res chain seq x y z
N PHE A 1 -9.80 -3.62 -12.22
CA PHE A 1 -11.22 -3.77 -11.85
C PHE A 1 -11.92 -2.45 -11.65
N VAL A 2 -11.26 -1.38 -11.19
CA VAL A 2 -11.94 -0.08 -10.95
C VAL A 2 -12.71 0.47 -12.16
N ASP A 3 -12.20 0.25 -13.38
CA ASP A 3 -12.83 0.71 -14.64
C ASP A 3 -13.50 -0.42 -15.45
N MET A 4 -13.83 -1.55 -14.81
CA MET A 4 -14.43 -2.71 -15.48
C MET A 4 -15.94 -2.78 -15.21
N ASP A 5 -16.69 -3.31 -16.17
CA ASP A 5 -18.10 -3.67 -16.01
C ASP A 5 -18.25 -5.15 -15.55
N PRO A 6 -19.46 -5.59 -15.14
CA PRO A 6 -19.75 -7.01 -14.93
C PRO A 6 -19.71 -7.83 -16.23
N PRO A 7 -19.27 -9.10 -16.20
CA PRO A 7 -18.84 -9.87 -15.02
C PRO A 7 -17.36 -9.66 -14.59
N GLU A 8 -16.55 -9.00 -15.39
CA GLU A 8 -15.10 -8.85 -15.21
C GLU A 8 -14.75 -8.14 -13.91
N HIS A 9 -15.49 -7.08 -13.57
CA HIS A 9 -15.32 -6.34 -12.31
C HIS A 9 -15.35 -7.28 -11.10
N MET A 10 -16.38 -8.12 -11.01
CA MET A 10 -16.55 -9.04 -9.88
C MET A 10 -15.49 -10.15 -9.89
N ARG A 11 -15.11 -10.62 -11.08
CA ARG A 11 -14.05 -11.63 -11.23
C ARG A 11 -12.72 -11.13 -10.68
N HIS A 12 -12.29 -9.93 -11.08
CA HIS A 12 -11.01 -9.37 -10.63
C HIS A 12 -11.06 -8.88 -9.17
N ARG A 13 -12.15 -8.21 -8.75
CA ARG A 13 -12.32 -7.78 -7.36
C ARG A 13 -12.35 -8.98 -6.40
N GLY A 14 -12.93 -10.10 -6.83
CA GLY A 14 -12.97 -11.36 -6.10
C GLY A 14 -11.60 -11.91 -5.72
N MET A 15 -10.54 -11.58 -6.48
CA MET A 15 -9.17 -12.05 -6.22
C MET A 15 -8.53 -11.45 -4.97
N VAL A 16 -9.02 -10.29 -4.49
CA VAL A 16 -8.43 -9.54 -3.37
C VAL A 16 -9.42 -9.23 -2.25
N GLN A 17 -10.73 -9.35 -2.47
CA GLN A 17 -11.75 -8.95 -1.51
C GLN A 17 -11.67 -9.66 -0.14
N SER A 18 -11.11 -10.88 -0.08
CA SER A 18 -10.95 -11.64 1.16
C SER A 18 -10.15 -10.88 2.22
N TRP A 19 -9.20 -10.04 1.79
CA TRP A 19 -8.37 -9.20 2.65
C TRP A 19 -9.11 -8.02 3.28
N PHE A 20 -10.28 -7.67 2.75
CA PHE A 20 -11.05 -6.50 3.15
C PHE A 20 -12.42 -6.89 3.73
N THR A 21 -12.58 -8.14 4.17
CA THR A 21 -13.78 -8.59 4.89
C THR A 21 -13.83 -8.00 6.30
N PRO A 22 -15.01 -7.76 6.90
CA PRO A 22 -15.11 -7.25 8.26
C PRO A 22 -14.33 -8.08 9.30
N GLU A 23 -14.32 -9.40 9.12
CA GLU A 23 -13.57 -10.32 9.97
C GLU A 23 -12.04 -10.12 9.85
N LYS A 24 -11.51 -10.03 8.62
CA LYS A 24 -10.06 -9.77 8.41
C LYS A 24 -9.66 -8.38 8.91
N ILE A 25 -10.48 -7.35 8.69
CA ILE A 25 -10.21 -6.01 9.23
C ILE A 25 -10.23 -6.01 10.77
N LYS A 26 -11.16 -6.74 11.39
CA LYS A 26 -11.20 -6.87 12.86
C LYS A 26 -9.95 -7.56 13.40
N SER A 27 -9.43 -8.58 12.72
CA SER A 27 -8.18 -9.24 13.15
C SER A 27 -6.95 -8.36 12.97
N MET A 28 -7.00 -7.35 12.10
CA MET A 28 -5.95 -6.35 11.93
C MET A 28 -5.97 -5.24 13.00
N ALA A 29 -7.03 -5.12 13.80
CA ALA A 29 -7.15 -4.03 14.79
C ALA A 29 -5.94 -3.91 15.75
N PRO A 30 -5.34 -5.00 16.28
CA PRO A 30 -4.13 -4.91 17.09
C PRO A 30 -2.92 -4.32 16.33
N TYR A 31 -2.76 -4.70 15.05
CA TYR A 31 -1.68 -4.19 14.20
C TYR A 31 -1.87 -2.70 13.88
N ILE A 32 -3.10 -2.29 13.55
CA ILE A 32 -3.45 -0.89 13.32
C ILE A 32 -3.19 -0.06 14.57
N GLY A 33 -3.65 -0.53 15.74
CA GLY A 33 -3.42 0.14 17.02
C GLY A 33 -1.93 0.28 17.35
N LYS A 34 -1.14 -0.77 17.10
CA LYS A 34 0.33 -0.71 17.27
C LYS A 34 0.96 0.34 16.35
N THR A 35 0.62 0.33 15.07
CA THR A 35 1.15 1.29 14.06
C THR A 35 0.86 2.73 14.47
N VAL A 36 -0.38 3.01 14.88
CA VAL A 36 -0.80 4.33 15.35
C VAL A 36 -0.02 4.74 16.61
N ASN A 37 0.11 3.86 17.59
CA ASN A 37 0.83 4.15 18.83
C ASN A 37 2.31 4.44 18.57
N GLU A 38 2.97 3.65 17.73
CA GLU A 38 4.39 3.85 17.40
C GLU A 38 4.63 5.19 16.69
N LEU A 39 3.73 5.58 15.78
CA LEU A 39 3.81 6.88 15.10
C LEU A 39 3.58 8.04 16.07
N LEU A 40 2.60 7.92 16.98
CA LEU A 40 2.38 8.91 18.04
C LEU A 40 3.56 9.02 19.00
N ASP A 41 4.17 7.90 19.38
CA ASP A 41 5.34 7.86 20.24
C ASP A 41 6.57 8.49 19.56
N ARG A 42 6.75 8.25 18.24
CA ARG A 42 7.78 8.91 17.43
C ARG A 42 7.58 10.43 17.39
N MET A 43 6.36 10.89 17.12
CA MET A 43 6.00 12.31 17.10
C MET A 43 6.19 12.97 18.48
N LYS A 44 5.78 12.29 19.55
CA LYS A 44 5.98 12.74 20.94
C LYS A 44 7.47 12.84 21.31
N SER A 45 8.26 11.87 20.90
CA SER A 45 9.71 11.83 21.16
C SER A 45 10.45 12.92 20.39
N ARG A 46 10.03 13.20 19.14
CA ARG A 46 10.51 14.35 18.37
C ARG A 46 10.21 15.66 19.11
N GLY A 47 9.01 15.78 19.65
CA GLY A 47 8.53 16.97 20.35
C GLY A 47 8.39 18.20 19.45
N SER A 48 7.88 19.30 20.03
CA SER A 48 7.66 20.57 19.33
C SER A 48 8.50 21.72 19.90
N SER A 49 9.54 21.42 20.69
CA SER A 49 10.38 22.42 21.35
C SER A 49 11.19 23.29 20.37
N LYS A 50 11.44 22.78 19.15
CA LYS A 50 12.16 23.47 18.08
C LYS A 50 11.23 24.13 17.04
N GLY A 51 9.92 24.06 17.22
CA GLY A 51 8.93 24.58 16.28
C GLY A 51 7.75 23.64 16.09
N PRO A 52 6.75 24.06 15.29
CA PRO A 52 5.58 23.25 14.99
C PRO A 52 5.95 21.96 14.25
N VAL A 53 5.03 21.00 14.35
CA VAL A 53 5.09 19.69 13.72
C VAL A 53 4.02 19.65 12.64
N ASP A 54 4.36 19.18 11.43
CA ASP A 54 3.37 18.89 10.40
C ASP A 54 2.70 17.55 10.71
N LEU A 55 1.42 17.57 11.08
CA LEU A 55 0.65 16.39 11.41
C LEU A 55 0.43 15.48 10.17
N VAL A 56 0.42 16.06 8.97
CA VAL A 56 0.26 15.27 7.74
C VAL A 56 1.50 14.41 7.54
N GLU A 57 2.68 15.02 7.51
CA GLU A 57 3.93 14.30 7.29
C GLU A 57 4.23 13.27 8.40
N GLU A 58 3.93 13.62 9.65
CA GLU A 58 4.36 12.83 10.81
C GLU A 58 3.34 11.79 11.27
N PHE A 59 2.08 11.90 10.83
CA PHE A 59 1.01 11.02 11.28
C PHE A 59 0.01 10.65 10.18
N ALA A 60 -0.68 11.62 9.57
CA ALA A 60 -1.80 11.32 8.67
C ALA A 60 -1.35 10.59 7.38
N LEU A 61 -0.16 10.92 6.87
CA LEU A 61 0.47 10.23 5.74
C LEU A 61 0.96 8.82 6.10
N PRO A 62 1.80 8.60 7.12
CA PRO A 62 2.35 7.28 7.41
C PRO A 62 1.30 6.26 7.89
N VAL A 63 0.26 6.64 8.63
CA VAL A 63 -0.74 5.68 9.15
C VAL A 63 -1.37 4.81 8.06
N PRO A 64 -2.09 5.36 7.05
CA PRO A 64 -2.71 4.53 6.01
C PRO A 64 -1.66 3.87 5.12
N SER A 65 -0.54 4.53 4.85
CA SER A 65 0.52 4.00 4.00
C SER A 65 1.17 2.75 4.61
N TYR A 66 1.54 2.78 5.88
CA TYR A 66 2.19 1.66 6.54
C TYR A 66 1.26 0.44 6.61
N ILE A 67 -0.04 0.68 6.82
CA ILE A 67 -1.05 -0.37 6.85
C ILE A 67 -1.18 -1.04 5.48
N ILE A 68 -1.43 -0.28 4.40
CA ILE A 68 -1.64 -0.88 3.08
C ILE A 68 -0.36 -1.53 2.54
N TYR A 69 0.81 -0.92 2.75
CA TYR A 69 2.08 -1.51 2.33
C TYR A 69 2.36 -2.84 3.03
N THR A 70 2.04 -2.93 4.32
CA THR A 70 2.20 -4.18 5.08
C THR A 70 1.24 -5.25 4.57
N MET A 71 -0.02 -4.91 4.28
CA MET A 71 -0.97 -5.85 3.65
C MET A 71 -0.48 -6.34 2.28
N LEU A 72 0.19 -5.48 1.51
CA LEU A 72 0.78 -5.82 0.23
C LEU A 72 2.06 -6.66 0.37
N GLY A 73 2.67 -6.74 1.55
CA GLY A 73 3.87 -7.54 1.81
C GLY A 73 5.18 -6.75 1.77
N VAL A 74 5.12 -5.42 1.79
CA VAL A 74 6.31 -4.58 1.91
C VAL A 74 6.91 -4.76 3.32
N PRO A 75 8.24 -4.97 3.43
CA PRO A 75 8.92 -5.10 4.71
C PRO A 75 9.02 -3.73 5.40
N PHE A 76 9.16 -3.75 6.73
CA PHE A 76 9.07 -2.56 7.58
C PHE A 76 10.10 -1.48 7.21
N GLU A 77 11.32 -1.90 6.89
CA GLU A 77 12.44 -1.05 6.52
C GLU A 77 12.20 -0.19 5.27
N ASP A 78 11.31 -0.62 4.37
CA ASP A 78 11.04 0.08 3.11
C ASP A 78 9.83 1.03 3.20
N LEU A 79 9.07 0.97 4.30
CA LEU A 79 7.81 1.69 4.44
C LEU A 79 7.98 3.21 4.34
N GLU A 80 8.98 3.78 5.00
CA GLU A 80 9.22 5.22 5.02
C GLU A 80 9.56 5.75 3.62
N PHE A 81 10.48 5.06 2.92
CA PHE A 81 10.86 5.42 1.56
C PHE A 81 9.67 5.35 0.60
N LEU A 82 8.93 4.24 0.59
CA LEU A 82 7.81 4.05 -0.32
C LEU A 82 6.64 5.00 -0.02
N THR A 83 6.40 5.30 1.26
CA THR A 83 5.40 6.32 1.66
C THR A 83 5.74 7.68 1.07
N GLN A 84 7.02 8.07 1.10
CA GLN A 84 7.50 9.29 0.45
C GLN A 84 7.34 9.24 -1.08
N GLN A 85 7.67 8.13 -1.72
CA GLN A 85 7.47 7.98 -3.17
C GLN A 85 5.99 8.10 -3.55
N ASN A 86 5.09 7.51 -2.78
CA ASN A 86 3.66 7.60 -3.05
C ASN A 86 3.10 9.00 -2.81
N SER A 87 3.61 9.76 -1.83
CA SER A 87 3.15 11.13 -1.57
C SER A 87 3.49 12.08 -2.71
N ILE A 88 4.64 11.91 -3.38
CA ILE A 88 5.04 12.67 -4.58
C ILE A 88 3.98 12.55 -5.69
N ARG A 89 3.32 11.39 -5.82
CA ARG A 89 2.33 11.17 -6.88
C ARG A 89 1.08 12.03 -6.76
N THR A 90 0.76 12.49 -5.55
CA THR A 90 -0.44 13.28 -5.26
C THR A 90 -0.13 14.67 -4.73
N ASN A 91 1.15 15.03 -4.64
CA ASN A 91 1.59 16.34 -4.19
C ASN A 91 1.41 17.36 -5.33
N GLY A 92 0.61 18.41 -5.08
CA GLY A 92 0.34 19.46 -6.05
C GLY A 92 1.56 20.31 -6.43
N SER A 93 2.65 20.24 -5.66
CA SER A 93 3.92 20.91 -5.96
C SER A 93 4.88 20.06 -6.79
N SER A 94 4.59 18.77 -7.00
CA SER A 94 5.45 17.89 -7.80
C SER A 94 5.24 18.11 -9.30
N SER A 95 6.34 18.14 -10.04
CA SER A 95 6.34 18.19 -11.50
C SER A 95 5.86 16.87 -12.10
N ALA A 96 5.36 16.93 -13.35
CA ALA A 96 4.96 15.72 -14.08
C ALA A 96 6.10 14.68 -14.19
N ARG A 97 7.35 15.13 -14.26
CA ARG A 97 8.53 14.25 -14.29
C ARG A 97 8.73 13.52 -12.96
N GLU A 98 8.59 14.23 -11.84
CA GLU A 98 8.71 13.63 -10.50
C GLU A 98 7.58 12.62 -10.25
N VAL A 99 6.34 12.97 -10.61
CA VAL A 99 5.19 12.06 -10.51
C VAL A 99 5.41 10.80 -11.33
N SER A 100 5.90 10.94 -12.57
CA SER A 100 6.21 9.80 -13.43
C SER A 100 7.33 8.93 -12.84
N ALA A 101 8.39 9.55 -12.32
CA ALA A 101 9.52 8.83 -11.73
C ALA A 101 9.09 8.03 -10.49
N ALA A 102 8.31 8.65 -9.60
CA ALA A 102 7.78 8.00 -8.41
C ALA A 102 6.82 6.83 -8.76
N ALA A 103 5.98 7.00 -9.78
CA ALA A 103 5.12 5.92 -10.27
C ALA A 103 5.93 4.73 -10.83
N SER A 104 6.95 5.01 -11.64
CA SER A 104 7.87 3.97 -12.16
C SER A 104 8.60 3.25 -11.04
N GLU A 105 9.03 3.98 -10.01
CA GLU A 105 9.74 3.41 -8.85
C GLU A 105 8.85 2.47 -8.03
N LEU A 106 7.58 2.85 -7.77
CA LEU A 106 6.62 1.97 -7.10
C LEU A 106 6.34 0.70 -7.92
N ILE A 107 6.16 0.82 -9.23
CA ILE A 107 5.92 -0.35 -10.10
C ILE A 107 7.14 -1.28 -10.11
N ARG A 108 8.36 -0.71 -10.19
CA ARG A 108 9.61 -1.47 -10.13
C ARG A 108 9.70 -2.25 -8.83
N TYR A 109 9.49 -1.57 -7.71
CA TYR A 109 9.52 -2.19 -6.38
C TYR A 109 8.49 -3.32 -6.25
N LEU A 110 7.23 -3.07 -6.63
CA LEU A 110 6.16 -4.07 -6.54
C LEU A 110 6.41 -5.27 -7.46
N THR A 111 7.06 -5.06 -8.61
CA THR A 111 7.46 -6.15 -9.51
C THR A 111 8.51 -7.04 -8.87
N GLU A 112 9.55 -6.44 -8.27
CA GLU A 112 10.60 -7.18 -7.55
C GLU A 112 10.03 -7.92 -6.34
N LEU A 113 9.09 -7.31 -5.62
CA LEU A 113 8.39 -7.95 -4.51
C LEU A 113 7.54 -9.14 -4.98
N ALA A 114 6.82 -9.00 -6.09
CA ALA A 114 6.06 -10.08 -6.70
C ALA A 114 6.95 -11.26 -7.11
N ASP A 115 8.13 -10.99 -7.69
CA ASP A 115 9.11 -12.03 -8.02
C ASP A 115 9.60 -12.77 -6.77
N LYS A 116 9.92 -12.05 -5.70
CA LYS A 116 10.29 -12.65 -4.41
C LYS A 116 9.17 -13.52 -3.85
N ARG A 117 7.91 -13.05 -3.88
CA ARG A 117 6.75 -13.80 -3.36
C ARG A 117 6.32 -14.98 -4.22
N GLY A 118 6.64 -14.97 -5.51
CA GLY A 118 6.48 -16.14 -6.37
C GLY A 118 7.40 -17.30 -5.99
N GLN A 119 8.54 -17.00 -5.36
CA GLN A 119 9.54 -17.99 -4.92
C GLN A 119 9.36 -18.37 -3.45
N ASP A 120 9.16 -17.38 -2.58
CA ASP A 120 9.00 -17.53 -1.13
C ASP A 120 7.73 -16.77 -0.67
N PRO A 121 6.55 -17.41 -0.76
CA PRO A 121 5.28 -16.77 -0.43
C PRO A 121 5.14 -16.52 1.07
N LYS A 122 4.54 -15.38 1.42
CA LYS A 122 4.22 -14.99 2.81
C LYS A 122 2.72 -14.75 2.98
N GLU A 123 2.29 -14.36 4.16
CA GLU A 123 0.90 -13.97 4.42
C GLU A 123 0.66 -12.52 4.00
N ASP A 124 0.60 -12.27 2.69
CA ASP A 124 0.31 -10.95 2.12
C ASP A 124 -0.46 -11.04 0.79
N ILE A 125 -1.05 -9.91 0.36
CA ILE A 125 -1.88 -9.83 -0.85
C ILE A 125 -1.09 -10.23 -2.10
N ILE A 126 0.16 -9.78 -2.23
CA ILE A 126 0.98 -10.09 -3.39
C ILE A 126 1.26 -11.60 -3.45
N SER A 127 1.58 -12.25 -2.33
CA SER A 127 1.73 -13.71 -2.27
C SER A 127 0.45 -14.43 -2.68
N GLN A 128 -0.72 -13.99 -2.20
CA GLN A 128 -2.00 -14.58 -2.63
C GLN A 128 -2.20 -14.44 -4.14
N LEU A 129 -1.97 -13.25 -4.71
CA LEU A 129 -2.08 -13.03 -6.16
C LEU A 129 -1.11 -13.91 -6.94
N MET A 130 0.15 -14.00 -6.52
CA MET A 130 1.16 -14.81 -7.18
C MET A 130 0.83 -16.31 -7.13
N MET A 131 0.39 -16.81 -5.98
CA MET A 131 0.17 -18.25 -5.76
C MET A 131 -1.19 -18.73 -6.27
N GLU A 132 -2.24 -17.92 -6.13
CA GLU A 132 -3.60 -18.34 -6.44
C GLU A 132 -4.07 -17.90 -7.83
N GLN A 133 -3.49 -16.83 -8.39
CA GLN A 133 -3.89 -16.30 -9.68
C GLN A 133 -2.81 -16.50 -10.73
N VAL A 134 -1.59 -16.00 -10.49
CA VAL A 134 -0.50 -16.04 -11.48
C VAL A 134 -0.02 -17.46 -11.75
N LYS A 135 0.30 -18.22 -10.70
CA LYS A 135 0.76 -19.62 -10.84
C LYS A 135 -0.28 -20.53 -11.51
N LYS A 136 -1.56 -20.19 -11.42
CA LYS A 136 -2.67 -20.94 -12.04
C LYS A 136 -3.02 -20.46 -13.45
N GLY A 137 -2.36 -19.41 -13.96
CA GLY A 137 -2.62 -18.84 -15.29
C GLY A 137 -3.91 -18.01 -15.38
N ASN A 138 -4.48 -17.58 -14.25
CA ASN A 138 -5.70 -16.77 -14.23
C ASN A 138 -5.44 -15.26 -14.41
N LEU A 139 -4.19 -14.84 -14.15
CA LEU A 139 -3.75 -13.45 -14.12
C LEU A 139 -2.25 -13.40 -14.48
N ASP A 140 -1.82 -12.45 -15.28
CA ASP A 140 -0.38 -12.28 -15.53
C ASP A 140 0.30 -11.56 -14.36
N LYS A 141 1.62 -11.73 -14.20
CA LYS A 141 2.39 -11.03 -13.15
C LYS A 141 2.22 -9.52 -13.24
N ALA A 142 2.24 -8.96 -14.46
CA ALA A 142 2.05 -7.53 -14.68
C ALA A 142 0.68 -7.06 -14.16
N ASP A 143 -0.38 -7.83 -14.39
CA ASP A 143 -1.72 -7.51 -13.90
C ASP A 143 -1.83 -7.63 -12.38
N ALA A 144 -1.14 -8.60 -11.77
CA ALA A 144 -1.03 -8.70 -10.31
C ALA A 144 -0.36 -7.46 -9.70
N VAL A 145 0.74 -6.99 -10.30
CA VAL A 145 1.43 -5.76 -9.89
C VAL A 145 0.53 -4.54 -10.05
N GLN A 146 -0.19 -4.40 -11.17
CA GLN A 146 -1.12 -3.30 -11.39
C GLN A 146 -2.29 -3.34 -10.40
N MET A 147 -2.76 -4.53 -10.01
CA MET A 147 -3.78 -4.68 -8.99
C MET A 147 -3.26 -4.27 -7.59
N ALA A 148 -2.05 -4.67 -7.24
CA ALA A 148 -1.39 -4.23 -6.01
C ALA A 148 -1.21 -2.70 -5.98
N LEU A 149 -0.77 -2.11 -7.09
CA LEU A 149 -0.66 -0.66 -7.24
C LEU A 149 -2.02 0.02 -7.10
N LEU A 150 -3.09 -0.52 -7.71
CA LEU A 150 -4.44 0.01 -7.57
C LEU A 150 -4.87 0.07 -6.09
N LEU A 151 -4.66 -1.02 -5.34
CA LEU A 151 -4.99 -1.07 -3.91
C LEU A 151 -4.19 -0.04 -3.10
N LEU A 152 -2.91 0.16 -3.43
CA LEU A 152 -2.07 1.17 -2.81
C LEU A 152 -2.58 2.59 -3.07
N VAL A 153 -2.90 2.92 -4.31
CA VAL A 153 -3.12 4.31 -4.72
C VAL A 153 -4.56 4.78 -4.59
N ALA A 154 -5.54 3.86 -4.68
CA ALA A 154 -6.96 4.22 -4.72
C ALA A 154 -7.46 4.81 -3.39
N GLY A 155 -6.99 4.29 -2.26
CA GLY A 155 -7.49 4.68 -0.94
C GLY A 155 -6.55 5.60 -0.14
N ASN A 156 -5.25 5.59 -0.43
CA ASN A 156 -4.27 6.22 0.46
C ASN A 156 -4.46 7.74 0.57
N ALA A 157 -4.51 8.45 -0.55
CA ALA A 157 -4.67 9.91 -0.52
C ALA A 157 -6.00 10.36 0.11
N THR A 158 -7.08 9.59 -0.06
CA THR A 158 -8.36 9.88 0.59
C THR A 158 -8.23 9.75 2.12
N MET A 159 -7.59 8.69 2.61
CA MET A 159 -7.38 8.47 4.04
C MET A 159 -6.48 9.53 4.70
N VAL A 160 -5.51 10.09 3.96
CA VAL A 160 -4.65 11.18 4.47
C VAL A 160 -5.44 12.47 4.69
N ASN A 161 -6.54 12.69 3.96
CA ASN A 161 -7.30 13.94 3.96
C ASN A 161 -8.56 13.95 4.84
N MET A 162 -8.92 12.82 5.46
CA MET A 162 -10.12 12.68 6.32
C MET A 162 -9.82 12.98 7.78
#